data_AF-A0A386PUS2-F1
#
_entry.id   AF-A0A386PUS2-F1
#
_cell.length_a   1.000
_cell.length_b   1.000
_cell.length_c   1.000
_cell.angle_alpha   90.00
_cell.angle_beta   90.00
_cell.angle_gamma   90.00
#
_symmetry.space_group_name_H-M   'P 1'
#
loop_
_entity.id
_entity.type
_entity.pdbx_description
1 polymer ?
#
loop_
_entity_poly.entity_id
_entity_poly.type
_entity_poly.pdbx_seq_one_letter_code
_entity_poly.pdbx_strand_id
1 'polypeptide(L)'
;MVKHRIGRVEQEVQKEVNDILLKRVRDPRVQGVTVTGVEMTGDLQDATIYYSILSEKASDVEKTQAGLDKAKGLIRRELGQKLTLYKVPELEFKQDQSVRYGEKIDKLIAKLHQDEANR
;
A
#
# COMPACT_ATOMS: atom_id res chain seq x y z
N MET A 1 -24.01 11.65 -0.96
CA MET A 1 -23.86 10.80 0.23
C MET A 1 -23.63 9.32 -0.17
N VAL A 2 -22.55 9.03 -0.91
CA VAL A 2 -22.17 7.66 -1.35
C VAL A 2 -20.73 7.29 -0.88
N LYS A 3 -19.90 8.30 -0.55
CA LYS A 3 -18.51 8.11 -0.05
C LYS A 3 -18.39 7.29 1.25
N HIS A 4 -19.40 7.29 2.13
CA HIS A 4 -19.30 6.60 3.42
C HIS A 4 -19.33 5.06 3.33
N ARG A 5 -19.91 4.49 2.27
CA ARG A 5 -19.96 3.03 2.10
C ARG A 5 -18.63 2.50 1.54
N ILE A 6 -18.09 3.18 0.53
CA ILE A 6 -16.83 2.79 -0.11
C ILE A 6 -15.67 2.88 0.89
N GLY A 7 -15.59 3.98 1.65
CA GLY A 7 -14.52 4.15 2.65
C GLY A 7 -14.48 3.06 3.72
N ARG A 8 -15.63 2.48 4.10
CA ARG A 8 -15.65 1.35 5.04
C ARG A 8 -15.07 0.08 4.41
N VAL A 9 -15.43 -0.20 3.16
CA VAL A 9 -14.92 -1.37 2.42
C VAL A 9 -13.43 -1.21 2.14
N GLU A 10 -12.97 -0.01 1.78
CA GLU A 10 -11.54 0.29 1.59
C GLU A 10 -10.73 -0.01 2.86
N GLN A 11 -11.21 0.43 4.03
CA GLN A 11 -10.56 0.17 5.31
C GLN A 11 -10.54 -1.33 5.67
N GLU A 12 -11.63 -2.03 5.38
CA GLU A 12 -11.72 -3.48 5.61
C GLU A 12 -10.76 -4.25 4.69
N VAL A 13 -10.74 -3.91 3.40
CA VAL A 13 -9.79 -4.46 2.43
C VAL A 13 -8.35 -4.15 2.84
N GLN A 14 -8.05 -2.93 3.25
CA GLN A 14 -6.71 -2.54 3.71
C GLN A 14 -6.25 -3.40 4.88
N LYS A 15 -7.11 -3.57 5.89
CA LYS A 15 -6.81 -4.41 7.06
C LYS A 15 -6.56 -5.86 6.65
N GLU A 16 -7.42 -6.43 5.81
CA GLU A 16 -7.31 -7.82 5.40
C GLU A 16 -6.10 -8.08 4.51
N VAL A 17 -5.80 -7.19 3.57
CA VAL A 17 -4.59 -7.26 2.74
C VAL A 17 -3.35 -7.22 3.63
N ASN A 18 -3.28 -6.33 4.61
CA ASN A 18 -2.14 -6.23 5.52
C ASN A 18 -1.96 -7.53 6.31
N ASP A 19 -3.05 -8.09 6.81
CA ASP A 19 -3.07 -9.38 7.51
C ASP A 19 -2.59 -10.53 6.62
N ILE A 20 -3.01 -10.57 5.35
CA ILE A 20 -2.62 -11.60 4.39
C ILE A 20 -1.14 -11.47 4.04
N LEU A 21 -0.65 -10.24 3.79
CA LEU A 21 0.77 -9.97 3.53
C LEU A 21 1.63 -10.46 4.70
N LEU A 22 1.24 -10.13 5.94
CA LEU A 22 2.00 -10.51 7.13
C LEU A 22 1.98 -12.04 7.39
N LYS A 23 0.82 -12.69 7.23
CA LYS A 23 0.63 -14.10 7.65
C LYS A 23 0.92 -15.12 6.56
N ARG A 24 0.69 -14.77 5.29
CA ARG A 24 0.70 -15.72 4.16
C ARG A 24 1.84 -15.48 3.19
N VAL A 25 2.26 -14.23 2.99
CA VAL A 25 3.32 -13.92 2.03
C VAL A 25 4.67 -14.08 2.70
N ARG A 26 5.34 -15.21 2.43
CA ARG A 26 6.69 -15.52 2.92
C ARG A 26 7.79 -15.19 1.90
N ASP A 27 7.52 -14.31 0.94
CA ASP A 27 8.52 -13.92 -0.06
C ASP A 27 9.47 -12.87 0.54
N PRO A 28 10.79 -13.10 0.59
CA PRO A 28 11.77 -12.12 1.06
C PRO A 28 11.70 -10.78 0.32
N ARG A 29 11.20 -10.75 -0.92
CA ARG A 29 11.07 -9.54 -1.74
C ARG A 29 9.91 -8.64 -1.29
N VAL A 30 8.95 -9.20 -0.56
CA VAL A 30 7.77 -8.50 -0.05
C VAL A 30 7.92 -8.24 1.46
N GLN A 31 9.00 -8.73 2.09
CA GLN A 31 9.30 -8.44 3.49
C GLN A 31 9.59 -6.94 3.67
N GLY A 32 8.87 -6.31 4.61
CA GLY A 32 9.00 -4.89 4.90
C GLY A 32 8.13 -3.97 4.04
N VAL A 33 7.21 -4.53 3.25
CA VAL A 33 6.16 -3.75 2.57
C VAL A 33 5.12 -3.30 3.58
N THR A 34 4.77 -2.01 3.54
CA THR A 34 3.69 -1.42 4.33
C THR A 34 2.60 -0.92 3.39
N VAL A 35 1.33 -1.27 3.66
CA VAL A 35 0.19 -0.75 2.89
C VAL A 35 -0.21 0.61 3.45
N THR A 36 -0.06 1.67 2.66
CA THR A 36 -0.36 3.04 3.08
C THR A 36 -1.83 3.41 2.84
N GLY A 37 -2.46 2.82 1.82
CA GLY A 37 -3.86 3.08 1.51
C GLY A 37 -4.43 2.11 0.50
N VAL A 38 -5.76 2.11 0.39
CA VAL A 38 -6.51 1.39 -0.63
C VAL A 38 -7.55 2.35 -1.20
N GLU A 39 -7.59 2.45 -2.52
CA GLU A 39 -8.61 3.19 -3.27
C GLU A 39 -9.41 2.21 -4.11
N MET A 40 -10.73 2.27 -4.00
CA MET A 40 -11.63 1.44 -4.80
C MET A 40 -12.43 2.28 -5.78
N THR A 41 -12.72 1.70 -6.94
CA THR A 41 -13.65 2.30 -7.90
C THR A 41 -15.07 2.35 -7.33
N GLY A 42 -15.89 3.26 -7.85
CA GLY A 42 -17.27 3.45 -7.38
C GLY A 42 -18.17 2.22 -7.51
N ASP A 43 -17.82 1.29 -8.39
CA ASP A 43 -18.48 0.01 -8.62
C ASP A 43 -17.84 -1.16 -7.85
N LEU A 44 -16.80 -0.90 -7.04
CA LEU A 44 -16.07 -1.87 -6.22
C LEU A 44 -15.43 -3.02 -7.01
N GLN A 45 -15.22 -2.85 -8.32
CA GLN A 45 -14.64 -3.89 -9.17
C GLN A 45 -13.11 -3.84 -9.21
N ASP A 46 -12.52 -2.67 -9.03
CA ASP A 46 -11.09 -2.47 -9.03
C ASP A 46 -10.64 -1.83 -7.71
N ALA A 47 -9.54 -2.33 -7.16
CA ALA A 47 -8.93 -1.84 -5.94
C ALA A 47 -7.44 -1.57 -6.17
N THR A 48 -7.06 -0.30 -6.10
CA THR A 48 -5.66 0.13 -6.11
C THR A 48 -5.12 0.12 -4.68
N ILE A 49 -4.13 -0.71 -4.42
CA ILE A 49 -3.45 -0.83 -3.14
C ILE A 49 -2.13 -0.06 -3.23
N TYR A 50 -2.03 0.99 -2.41
CA TYR A 50 -0.83 1.79 -2.27
C TYR A 50 0.08 1.18 -1.22
N TYR A 51 1.36 1.01 -1.57
CA TYR A 51 2.34 0.45 -0.67
C TYR A 51 3.65 1.24 -0.65
N SER A 52 4.34 1.19 0.48
CA SER A 52 5.68 1.74 0.65
C SER A 52 6.65 0.64 1.07
N ILE A 53 7.93 0.85 0.77
CA ILE A 53 9.04 0.03 1.24
C ILE A 53 10.08 0.94 1.89
N LEU A 54 10.83 0.39 2.85
CA LEU A 54 11.90 1.12 3.52
C LEU A 54 13.11 1.39 2.60
N SER A 55 13.30 0.59 1.55
CA SER A 55 14.43 0.77 0.62
C SER A 55 14.13 1.87 -0.41
N GLU A 56 15.05 2.82 -0.56
CA GLU A 56 14.97 3.86 -1.59
C GLU A 56 15.43 3.39 -2.98
N LYS A 57 16.00 2.18 -3.10
CA LYS A 57 16.57 1.69 -4.35
C LYS A 57 15.48 1.29 -5.33
N ALA A 58 15.53 1.84 -6.55
CA ALA A 58 14.60 1.50 -7.63
C ALA A 58 14.58 -0.02 -7.93
N SER A 59 15.74 -0.68 -7.86
CA SER A 59 15.84 -2.12 -8.08
C SER A 59 15.14 -2.97 -7.01
N ASP A 60 14.98 -2.45 -5.80
CA ASP A 60 14.25 -3.14 -4.73
C ASP A 60 12.74 -2.91 -4.88
N VAL A 61 12.32 -1.73 -5.34
CA VAL A 61 10.93 -1.44 -5.72
C VAL A 61 10.47 -2.41 -6.82
N GLU A 62 11.24 -2.56 -7.90
CA GLU A 62 10.88 -3.46 -9.00
C GLU A 62 10.77 -4.92 -8.54
N LYS A 63 11.69 -5.39 -7.70
CA LYS A 63 11.64 -6.74 -7.13
C LYS A 63 10.42 -6.92 -6.23
N THR A 64 10.09 -5.91 -5.44
CA THR A 64 8.92 -5.90 -4.56
C THR A 64 7.64 -5.95 -5.37
N GLN A 65 7.51 -5.09 -6.38
CA GLN A 65 6.38 -5.06 -7.30
C GLN A 65 6.19 -6.44 -7.95
N ALA A 66 7.27 -7.03 -8.49
CA ALA A 66 7.20 -8.36 -9.09
C ALA A 66 6.80 -9.45 -8.09
N GLY A 67 7.17 -9.31 -6.81
CA GLY A 67 6.75 -10.20 -5.73
C GLY A 67 5.26 -10.04 -5.40
N LEU A 68 4.78 -8.80 -5.30
CA LEU A 68 3.37 -8.48 -5.07
C LEU A 68 2.48 -8.94 -6.24
N ASP A 69 2.93 -8.75 -7.47
CA ASP A 69 2.20 -9.21 -8.67
C ASP A 69 2.07 -10.73 -8.71
N LYS A 70 3.09 -11.47 -8.28
CA LYS A 70 3.00 -12.94 -8.10
C LYS A 70 2.08 -13.32 -6.95
N ALA A 71 2.12 -12.58 -5.85
CA ALA A 71 1.26 -12.80 -4.70
C ALA A 71 -0.20 -12.37 -4.95
N LYS A 72 -0.48 -11.56 -5.97
CA LYS A 72 -1.81 -11.01 -6.30
C LYS A 72 -2.89 -12.10 -6.33
N GLY A 73 -2.62 -13.23 -6.98
CA GLY A 73 -3.58 -14.34 -7.05
C GLY A 73 -3.88 -14.97 -5.68
N LEU A 74 -2.86 -15.13 -4.83
CA LEU A 74 -3.01 -15.64 -3.48
C LEU A 74 -3.79 -14.64 -2.61
N ILE A 75 -3.43 -13.35 -2.67
CA ILE A 75 -4.09 -12.30 -1.89
C ILE A 75 -5.56 -12.20 -2.27
N ARG A 76 -5.87 -12.22 -3.57
CA ARG A 76 -7.24 -12.22 -4.08
C ARG A 76 -8.05 -13.42 -3.58
N ARG A 77 -7.46 -14.62 -3.60
CA ARG A 77 -8.12 -15.84 -3.12
C ARG A 77 -8.40 -15.80 -1.62
N GLU A 78 -7.48 -15.26 -0.83
CA GLU A 78 -7.65 -15.13 0.63
C GLU A 78 -8.66 -14.03 0.97
N LEU A 79 -8.63 -12.91 0.25
CA LEU A 79 -9.63 -11.85 0.37
C LEU A 79 -11.04 -12.38 0.08
N GLY A 80 -11.21 -13.20 -0.97
CA GLY A 80 -12.51 -13.79 -1.28
C GLY A 80 -13.05 -14.78 -0.24
N GLN A 81 -12.19 -15.35 0.59
CA GLN A 81 -12.61 -16.21 1.69
C GLN A 81 -13.01 -15.41 2.94
N LYS A 82 -12.42 -14.22 3.11
CA LYS A 82 -12.63 -13.39 4.30
C LYS A 82 -13.71 -12.33 4.10
N LEU A 83 -13.78 -11.72 2.92
CA LEU A 83 -14.78 -10.72 2.59
C LEU A 83 -16.05 -11.41 2.10
N THR A 84 -17.20 -11.03 2.66
CA THR A 84 -18.52 -11.47 2.18
C THR A 84 -18.94 -10.65 0.95
N LEU A 85 -18.07 -10.58 -0.06
CA LEU A 85 -18.32 -9.85 -1.31
C LEU A 85 -18.83 -10.81 -2.38
N TYR A 86 -19.81 -10.35 -3.17
CA TYR A 86 -20.30 -11.10 -4.32
C TYR A 86 -19.22 -11.30 -5.40
N LYS A 87 -18.34 -10.31 -5.55
CA LYS A 87 -17.20 -10.33 -6.48
C LYS A 87 -15.98 -9.74 -5.79
N VAL A 88 -14.87 -10.46 -5.83
CA VAL A 88 -13.58 -9.94 -5.33
C VAL A 88 -13.01 -8.99 -6.38
N PRO A 89 -12.64 -7.75 -6.00
CA PRO A 89 -12.08 -6.78 -6.94
C PRO A 89 -10.77 -7.28 -7.56
N GLU A 90 -10.45 -6.75 -8.73
CA GLU A 90 -9.10 -6.81 -9.27
C GLU A 90 -8.17 -5.92 -8.43
N LEU A 91 -7.04 -6.48 -8.01
CA LEU A 91 -6.07 -5.76 -7.18
C LEU A 91 -4.96 -5.18 -8.06
N GLU A 92 -4.69 -3.90 -7.94
CA GLU A 92 -3.52 -3.28 -8.57
C GLU A 92 -2.60 -2.75 -7.47
N PHE A 93 -1.31 -3.10 -7.51
CA PHE A 93 -0.34 -2.59 -6.53
C PHE A 93 0.41 -1.41 -7.13
N LYS A 94 0.41 -0.27 -6.43
CA LYS A 94 1.17 0.92 -6.81
C LYS A 94 2.05 1.39 -5.66
N GLN A 95 3.29 1.75 -5.98
CA GLN A 95 4.16 2.35 -4.98
C GLN A 95 3.64 3.75 -4.62
N ASP A 96 3.50 4.01 -3.33
CA ASP A 96 3.20 5.33 -2.79
C ASP A 96 4.45 6.21 -2.86
N GLN A 97 4.47 7.14 -3.81
CA GLN A 97 5.56 8.11 -3.95
C GLN A 97 5.44 9.27 -2.96
N SER A 98 4.31 9.42 -2.27
CA SER A 98 4.04 10.53 -1.34
C SER A 98 4.99 10.50 -0.14
N VAL A 99 5.39 9.31 0.30
CA VAL A 99 6.34 9.11 1.41
C VAL A 99 7.69 9.79 1.10
N ARG A 100 8.18 9.69 -0.14
CA ARG A 100 9.43 10.35 -0.57
C ARG A 100 9.36 11.87 -0.50
N TYR A 101 8.17 12.43 -0.74
CA TYR A 101 7.98 13.88 -0.69
C TYR A 101 7.98 14.40 0.75
N GLY A 102 7.37 13.66 1.68
CA GLY A 102 7.38 13.98 3.12
C GLY A 102 8.79 14.09 3.69
N GLU A 103 9.64 13.08 3.48
CA GLU A 103 11.02 13.11 3.98
C GLU A 103 11.85 14.26 3.38
N LYS A 104 11.59 14.63 2.12
CA LYS A 104 12.27 15.74 1.46
C LYS A 104 11.88 17.07 2.09
N ILE A 105 10.60 17.23 2.44
CA ILE A 105 10.12 18.40 3.17
C ILE A 105 10.74 18.44 4.56
N ASP A 106 10.72 17.34 5.31
CA ASP A 106 11.29 17.27 6.66
C ASP A 106 12.79 17.62 6.66
N LYS A 107 13.55 17.12 5.67
CA LYS A 107 14.97 17.46 5.49
C LYS A 107 15.17 18.95 5.17
N LEU A 108 14.27 19.57 4.39
CA LEU A 108 14.33 20.99 4.06
C LEU A 108 13.97 21.87 5.27
N ILE A 109 12.95 21.49 6.03
CA ILE A 109 12.56 22.17 7.28
C ILE A 109 13.69 22.06 8.30
N ALA A 110 14.24 20.86 8.52
CA ALA A 110 15.36 20.65 9.45
C ALA A 110 16.58 21.52 9.08
N LYS A 111 16.86 21.69 7.78
CA LYS A 111 17.96 22.54 7.31
C LYS A 111 17.71 24.02 7.60
N LEU A 112 16.49 24.52 7.39
CA LEU A 112 16.12 25.90 7.74
C LEU A 112 16.27 26.17 9.24
N HIS A 113 15.81 25.25 10.09
CA HIS A 113 15.95 25.37 11.54
C HIS A 113 17.43 25.33 12.01
N GLN A 114 18.29 24.56 11.34
CA GLN A 114 19.74 24.57 11.61
C GLN A 114 20.42 25.87 11.18
N ASP A 115 20.01 26.45 10.05
CA ASP A 115 20.54 27.72 9.54
C ASP A 115 20.08 28.91 10.42
N GLU A 116 18.89 28.85 11.03
CA GLU A 116 18.43 29.85 12.01
C GLU A 116 19.14 29.73 13.37
N ALA A 117 19.50 28.53 13.83
CA ALA A 117 20.19 28.31 15.10
C ALA A 117 21.69 28.68 15.07
N ASN A 118 22.29 28.77 13.88
CA ASN A 118 23.69 29.17 13.67
C ASN A 118 23.86 30.69 13.42
N ARG A 119 22.80 31.48 13.62
CA ARG A 119 22.77 32.94 13.43
C ARG A 119 22.60 33.65 14.77
#